data_AF-A0A317SS64-F1
#
_entry.id   AF-A0A317SS64-F1
#
_cell.length_a   1.000
_cell.length_b   1.000
_cell.length_c   1.000
_cell.angle_alpha   90.00
_cell.angle_beta   90.00
_cell.angle_gamma   90.00
#
_symmetry.space_group_name_H-M   'P 1'
#
loop_
_entity.id
_entity.type
_entity.pdbx_description
1 polymer ?
#
loop_
_entity_poly.entity_id
_entity_poly.type
_entity_poly.pdbx_seq_one_letter_code
_entity_poly.pdbx_strand_id
1 'polypeptide(L)'
;MNSVQWYSVALGALVALPTLFLLTVMLPLHLYNHVNIPIRRYLIYAMVPRWLGGPNRLSRFQAVAIVCGMAANWLCIMITADGASDIRSRTGQLATIHMILLCLGSRMNLLTSYTYLSPHGQQIAHSWLGWITISNGVVHSIIVLGIERRLQLDVVGISGLVAGVAMLTMTLLSPLLSYARTYETTVNGHIALGACLLGSLWYHLYAVPFREGLLYLNIAIGLLVIGYISRFGHIWHRSCGTSPNARLLSVRPLVDAIQISIVVPRPWHFRAGQHIYLPVFGMVEGPFGTERDLGSYGTVLMFASGVGKAAQIPYIRRLLEGRSMSKARTQSIVIYWKLDSEGEAQRSPHMPGAGNYNDPLTRPASEEHFGEHDRVNRVFGDLDIKYTLSAELDRRRGNTVVAVCAGPPMIDEVRSTVRGALRQDIWLVELGLWPGPSSDILPPLGPRDRP
;
A
#
# COMPACT_ATOMS: atom_id res chain seq x y z
N MET A 1 -26.46 -14.89 24.66
CA MET A 1 -25.68 -15.78 23.75
C MET A 1 -24.33 -16.07 24.39
N ASN A 2 -23.94 -17.34 24.49
CA ASN A 2 -22.68 -17.76 25.11
C ASN A 2 -21.49 -17.41 24.21
N SER A 3 -20.30 -17.17 24.79
CA SER A 3 -19.03 -16.92 24.09
C SER A 3 -18.78 -17.86 22.90
N VAL A 4 -19.23 -19.11 23.02
CA VAL A 4 -19.21 -20.15 21.98
C VAL A 4 -19.89 -19.72 20.67
N GLN A 5 -20.97 -18.93 20.72
CA GLN A 5 -21.68 -18.48 19.51
C GLN A 5 -20.94 -17.36 18.78
N TRP A 6 -20.23 -16.50 19.52
CA TRP A 6 -19.35 -15.48 18.93
C TRP A 6 -18.14 -16.13 18.27
N TYR A 7 -17.54 -17.12 18.94
CA TYR A 7 -16.49 -17.94 18.35
C TYR A 7 -16.97 -18.73 17.14
N SER A 8 -18.20 -19.27 17.13
CA SER A 8 -18.71 -19.99 15.96
C SER A 8 -19.00 -19.08 14.76
N VAL A 9 -19.42 -17.83 14.98
CA VAL A 9 -19.60 -16.85 13.90
C VAL A 9 -18.25 -16.36 13.38
N ALA A 10 -17.29 -16.09 14.26
CA ALA A 10 -15.94 -15.69 13.88
C ALA A 10 -15.17 -16.82 13.17
N LEU A 11 -15.24 -18.05 13.68
CA LEU A 11 -14.69 -19.26 13.06
C LEU A 11 -15.43 -19.60 11.76
N GLY A 12 -16.75 -19.40 11.73
CA GLY A 12 -17.58 -19.53 10.53
C GLY A 12 -17.16 -18.57 9.44
N ALA A 13 -16.88 -17.31 9.75
CA ALA A 13 -16.32 -16.34 8.80
C ALA A 13 -14.88 -16.69 8.37
N LEU A 14 -14.06 -17.18 9.31
CA LEU A 14 -12.68 -17.61 9.07
C LEU A 14 -12.57 -18.88 8.23
N VAL A 15 -13.61 -19.74 8.21
CA VAL A 15 -13.71 -20.96 7.40
C VAL A 15 -14.47 -20.70 6.10
N ALA A 16 -15.51 -19.86 6.13
CA ALA A 16 -16.33 -19.50 4.96
C ALA A 16 -15.52 -18.75 3.89
N LEU A 17 -14.58 -17.89 4.28
CA LEU A 17 -13.74 -17.15 3.34
C LEU A 17 -12.74 -18.06 2.60
N PRO A 18 -12.01 -18.99 3.26
CA PRO A 18 -11.23 -20.03 2.62
C PRO A 18 -12.06 -21.03 1.82
N THR A 19 -13.27 -21.40 2.25
CA THR A 19 -14.12 -22.33 1.47
C THR A 19 -14.73 -21.66 0.24
N LEU A 20 -15.10 -20.38 0.29
CA LEU A 20 -15.42 -19.58 -0.90
C LEU A 20 -14.20 -19.45 -1.82
N PHE A 21 -13.01 -19.23 -1.26
CA PHE A 21 -11.77 -19.18 -2.03
C PHE A 21 -11.43 -20.54 -2.67
N LEU A 22 -11.57 -21.64 -1.95
CA LEU A 22 -11.45 -23.01 -2.47
C LEU A 22 -12.50 -23.31 -3.53
N LEU A 23 -13.75 -22.84 -3.38
CA LEU A 23 -14.80 -22.93 -4.40
C LEU A 23 -14.45 -22.12 -5.66
N THR A 24 -13.81 -20.95 -5.53
CA THR A 24 -13.32 -20.18 -6.69
C THR A 24 -12.12 -20.82 -7.39
N VAL A 25 -11.30 -21.59 -6.65
CA VAL A 25 -10.13 -22.32 -7.18
C VAL A 25 -10.54 -23.69 -7.76
N MET A 26 -11.60 -24.31 -7.23
CA MET A 26 -12.19 -25.58 -7.68
C MET A 26 -13.22 -25.43 -8.80
N LEU A 27 -13.52 -24.20 -9.23
CA LEU A 27 -14.31 -23.95 -10.44
C LEU A 27 -13.58 -24.60 -11.63
N PRO A 28 -14.27 -25.40 -12.49
CA PRO A 28 -13.63 -25.98 -13.68
C PRO A 28 -12.88 -24.87 -14.44
N LEU A 29 -11.64 -25.13 -14.86
CA LEU A 29 -10.76 -24.19 -15.59
C LEU A 29 -11.49 -23.45 -16.75
N HIS A 30 -12.54 -24.07 -17.30
CA HIS A 30 -13.41 -23.50 -18.32
C HIS A 30 -14.31 -22.34 -17.82
N LEU A 31 -14.94 -22.46 -16.65
CA LEU A 31 -15.69 -21.34 -16.04
C LEU A 31 -14.76 -20.31 -15.40
N TYR A 32 -13.58 -20.71 -14.92
CA TYR A 32 -12.59 -19.78 -14.37
C TYR A 32 -12.31 -18.64 -15.34
N ASN A 33 -12.16 -18.92 -16.64
CA ASN A 33 -11.86 -17.89 -17.64
C ASN A 33 -13.06 -16.95 -17.92
N HIS A 34 -14.30 -17.46 -17.93
CA HIS A 34 -15.50 -16.65 -18.12
C HIS A 34 -15.80 -15.75 -16.92
N VAL A 35 -15.42 -16.16 -15.72
CA VAL A 35 -15.66 -15.43 -14.48
C VAL A 35 -14.49 -14.48 -14.15
N ASN A 36 -13.25 -14.86 -14.47
CA ASN A 36 -12.05 -14.10 -14.09
C ASN A 36 -11.88 -12.80 -14.89
N ILE A 37 -12.24 -12.77 -16.17
CA ILE A 37 -12.19 -11.54 -16.98
C ILE A 37 -13.14 -10.46 -16.43
N PRO A 38 -14.45 -10.72 -16.23
CA PRO A 38 -15.34 -9.70 -15.67
C PRO A 38 -14.95 -9.34 -14.22
N ILE A 39 -14.50 -10.30 -13.40
CA ILE A 39 -13.98 -9.97 -12.06
C ILE A 39 -12.78 -9.01 -12.15
N ARG A 40 -11.80 -9.29 -13.01
CA ARG A 40 -10.65 -8.41 -13.18
C ARG A 40 -11.05 -7.04 -13.69
N ARG A 41 -11.92 -7.01 -14.69
CA ARG A 41 -12.37 -5.78 -15.35
C ARG A 41 -13.17 -4.88 -14.40
N TYR A 42 -14.13 -5.44 -13.68
CA TYR A 42 -15.12 -4.67 -12.91
C TYR A 42 -14.86 -4.62 -11.42
N LEU A 43 -14.07 -5.54 -10.85
CA LEU A 43 -13.82 -5.61 -9.41
C LEU A 43 -12.34 -5.34 -9.06
N ILE A 44 -11.37 -5.92 -9.77
CA ILE A 44 -9.94 -5.81 -9.40
C ILE A 44 -9.29 -4.55 -9.96
N TYR A 45 -9.39 -4.30 -11.27
CA TYR A 45 -8.79 -3.14 -11.93
C TYR A 45 -9.70 -1.90 -11.93
N ALA A 46 -10.96 -2.06 -11.56
CA ALA A 46 -11.85 -0.92 -11.37
C ALA A 46 -11.63 -0.34 -9.97
N MET A 47 -11.21 0.91 -9.92
CA MET A 47 -11.08 1.65 -8.67
C MET A 47 -12.40 2.31 -8.27
N VAL A 48 -12.58 2.50 -6.97
CA VAL A 48 -13.61 3.39 -6.44
C VAL A 48 -13.24 4.84 -6.79
N PRO A 49 -14.21 5.71 -7.13
CA PRO A 49 -13.95 7.12 -7.35
C PRO A 49 -13.16 7.74 -6.19
N ARG A 50 -12.21 8.64 -6.48
CA ARG A 50 -11.29 9.21 -5.47
C ARG A 50 -12.01 9.88 -4.29
N TRP A 51 -13.19 10.47 -4.54
CA TRP A 51 -14.00 11.10 -3.51
C TRP A 51 -14.66 10.10 -2.55
N LEU A 52 -14.86 8.84 -2.96
CA LEU A 52 -15.49 7.79 -2.15
C LEU A 52 -14.45 6.79 -1.59
N GLY A 53 -13.33 6.57 -2.28
CA GLY A 53 -12.30 5.58 -1.93
C GLY A 53 -11.23 6.09 -0.96
N GLY A 54 -11.25 7.38 -0.60
CA GLY A 54 -10.24 8.00 0.25
C GLY A 54 -8.81 7.92 -0.32
N PRO A 55 -7.77 8.19 0.50
CA PRO A 55 -6.37 8.16 0.06
C PRO A 55 -5.86 6.76 -0.30
N ASN A 56 -6.57 5.69 0.10
CA ASN A 56 -6.09 4.31 0.01
C ASN A 56 -6.32 3.64 -1.36
N ARG A 57 -6.80 4.36 -2.40
CA ARG A 57 -6.99 3.86 -3.78
C ARG A 57 -7.58 2.43 -3.82
N LEU A 58 -8.74 2.27 -3.22
CA LEU A 58 -9.41 0.98 -3.08
C LEU A 58 -9.92 0.46 -4.43
N SER A 59 -9.67 -0.83 -4.71
CA SER A 59 -10.38 -1.52 -5.78
C SER A 59 -11.84 -1.71 -5.41
N ARG A 60 -12.73 -1.81 -6.40
CA ARG A 60 -14.16 -2.07 -6.15
C ARG A 60 -14.37 -3.38 -5.41
N PHE A 61 -13.54 -4.40 -5.68
CA PHE A 61 -13.54 -5.65 -4.92
C PHE A 61 -13.31 -5.41 -3.43
N GLN A 62 -12.25 -4.67 -3.08
CA GLN A 62 -11.90 -4.37 -1.70
C GLN A 62 -13.01 -3.54 -1.03
N ALA A 63 -13.56 -2.55 -1.72
CA ALA A 63 -14.67 -1.75 -1.20
C ALA A 63 -15.93 -2.59 -0.94
N VAL A 64 -16.30 -3.48 -1.86
CA VAL A 64 -17.43 -4.41 -1.67
C VAL A 64 -17.16 -5.33 -0.47
N ALA A 65 -15.97 -5.92 -0.37
CA ALA A 65 -15.60 -6.77 0.75
C ALA A 65 -15.69 -6.03 2.10
N ILE A 66 -15.23 -4.78 2.14
CA ILE A 66 -15.31 -3.89 3.31
C ILE A 66 -16.76 -3.63 3.71
N VAL A 67 -17.61 -3.23 2.74
CA VAL A 67 -19.03 -2.92 2.97
C VAL A 67 -19.80 -4.15 3.42
N CYS A 68 -19.60 -5.30 2.75
CA CYS A 68 -20.22 -6.56 3.15
C CYS A 68 -19.80 -6.99 4.55
N GLY A 69 -18.51 -6.88 4.88
CA GLY A 69 -18.00 -7.20 6.21
C GLY A 69 -18.57 -6.28 7.30
N MET A 70 -18.68 -4.97 7.03
CA MET A 70 -19.35 -4.01 7.93
C MET A 70 -20.83 -4.34 8.11
N ALA A 71 -21.55 -4.59 7.02
CA ALA A 71 -22.96 -4.93 7.05
C ALA A 71 -23.21 -6.23 7.82
N ALA A 72 -22.38 -7.26 7.61
CA ALA A 72 -22.47 -8.52 8.34
C ALA A 72 -22.22 -8.33 9.85
N ASN A 73 -21.22 -7.53 10.23
CA ASN A 73 -20.96 -7.19 11.63
C ASN A 73 -22.18 -6.52 12.29
N TRP A 74 -22.76 -5.50 11.64
CA TRP A 74 -23.94 -4.80 12.16
C TRP A 74 -25.19 -5.65 12.17
N LEU A 75 -25.42 -6.44 11.13
CA LEU A 75 -26.56 -7.35 11.04
C LEU A 75 -26.52 -8.40 12.16
N CYS A 76 -25.32 -8.94 12.43
CA CYS A 76 -25.13 -9.89 13.53
C CYS A 76 -25.49 -9.25 14.87
N ILE A 77 -25.02 -8.02 15.13
CA ILE A 77 -25.34 -7.30 16.38
C ILE A 77 -26.84 -7.04 16.50
N MET A 78 -27.48 -6.53 15.44
CA MET A 78 -28.87 -6.06 15.48
C MET A 78 -29.89 -7.21 15.54
N ILE A 79 -29.69 -8.30 14.80
CA ILE A 79 -30.62 -9.44 14.79
C ILE A 79 -30.62 -10.17 16.14
N THR A 80 -29.46 -10.19 16.81
CA THR A 80 -29.25 -11.06 17.96
C THR A 80 -29.35 -10.34 19.30
N ALA A 81 -29.63 -9.03 19.29
CA ALA A 81 -29.68 -8.22 20.49
C ALA A 81 -31.12 -8.06 21.00
N ASP A 82 -31.32 -8.37 22.27
CA ASP A 82 -32.63 -8.28 22.93
C ASP A 82 -32.88 -6.90 23.59
N GLY A 83 -31.96 -5.93 23.40
CA GLY A 83 -32.10 -4.57 23.92
C GLY A 83 -30.81 -3.74 23.88
N ALA A 84 -30.91 -2.46 24.26
CA ALA A 84 -29.79 -1.50 24.20
C ALA A 84 -28.58 -1.92 25.06
N SER A 85 -28.82 -2.54 26.22
CA SER A 85 -27.76 -3.02 27.11
C SER A 85 -26.96 -4.18 26.51
N ASP A 86 -27.60 -5.04 25.71
CA ASP A 86 -26.96 -6.14 25.00
C ASP A 86 -26.16 -5.60 23.82
N ILE A 87 -26.70 -4.64 23.06
CA ILE A 87 -25.97 -3.93 22.00
C ILE A 87 -24.71 -3.24 22.57
N ARG A 88 -24.81 -2.58 23.72
CA ARG A 88 -23.66 -1.96 24.42
C ARG A 88 -22.57 -2.98 24.74
N SER A 89 -22.96 -4.13 25.29
CA SER A 89 -22.02 -5.19 25.64
C SER A 89 -21.32 -5.74 24.40
N ARG A 90 -22.08 -6.06 23.35
CA ARG A 90 -21.58 -6.66 22.10
C ARG A 90 -20.66 -5.72 21.33
N THR A 91 -21.04 -4.45 21.21
CA THR A 91 -20.21 -3.43 20.54
C THR A 91 -18.89 -3.21 21.29
N GLY A 92 -18.91 -3.17 22.62
CA GLY A 92 -17.69 -3.12 23.44
C GLY A 92 -16.80 -4.35 23.26
N GLN A 93 -17.38 -5.55 23.31
CA GLN A 93 -16.66 -6.81 23.10
C GLN A 93 -16.00 -6.88 21.72
N LEU A 94 -16.75 -6.60 20.65
CA LEU A 94 -16.22 -6.63 19.29
C LEU A 94 -15.11 -5.59 19.09
N ALA A 95 -15.24 -4.38 19.66
CA ALA A 95 -14.18 -3.38 19.63
C ALA A 95 -12.88 -3.91 20.30
N THR A 96 -12.98 -4.62 21.43
CA THR A 96 -11.81 -5.23 22.09
C THR A 96 -11.20 -6.39 21.30
N ILE A 97 -12.02 -7.24 20.66
CA ILE A 97 -11.53 -8.35 19.84
C ILE A 97 -10.74 -7.82 18.63
N HIS A 98 -11.23 -6.76 17.98
CA HIS A 98 -10.54 -6.15 16.85
C HIS A 98 -9.18 -5.53 17.22
N MET A 99 -8.93 -5.22 18.51
CA MET A 99 -7.62 -4.73 18.97
C MET A 99 -6.49 -5.71 18.66
N ILE A 100 -6.76 -7.02 18.71
CA ILE A 100 -5.75 -8.06 18.42
C ILE A 100 -5.18 -7.87 17.01
N LEU A 101 -6.07 -7.75 16.02
CA LEU A 101 -5.68 -7.58 14.62
C LEU A 101 -5.17 -6.16 14.32
N LEU A 102 -5.68 -5.14 15.02
CA LEU A 102 -5.22 -3.76 14.86
C LEU A 102 -3.78 -3.58 15.38
N CYS A 103 -3.45 -4.17 16.53
CA CYS A 103 -2.11 -4.17 17.10
C CYS A 103 -1.11 -4.97 16.25
N LEU A 104 -1.59 -5.97 15.52
CA LEU A 104 -0.77 -6.74 14.60
C LEU A 104 -0.28 -5.94 13.38
N GLY A 105 -0.86 -4.76 13.10
CA GLY A 105 -0.28 -3.62 12.38
C GLY A 105 0.25 -3.83 10.94
N SER A 106 0.14 -2.80 10.09
CA SER A 106 0.53 -2.86 8.67
C SER A 106 2.03 -2.91 8.37
N ARG A 107 2.89 -2.74 9.39
CA ARG A 107 4.36 -2.73 9.25
C ARG A 107 5.08 -3.76 10.10
N MET A 108 4.36 -4.64 10.79
CA MET A 108 5.00 -5.64 11.63
C MET A 108 5.46 -6.81 10.77
N ASN A 109 6.77 -7.04 10.74
CA ASN A 109 7.40 -8.06 9.88
C ASN A 109 6.94 -9.50 10.15
N LEU A 110 6.32 -9.74 11.30
CA LEU A 110 5.81 -11.05 11.69
C LEU A 110 4.75 -11.54 10.68
N LEU A 111 3.75 -10.71 10.36
CA LEU A 111 2.68 -11.10 9.46
C LEU A 111 3.15 -11.16 8.01
N THR A 112 3.94 -10.20 7.53
CA THR A 112 4.44 -10.20 6.14
C THR A 112 5.38 -11.37 5.84
N SER A 113 6.13 -11.86 6.83
CA SER A 113 7.08 -12.95 6.65
C SER A 113 6.43 -14.34 6.75
N TYR A 114 5.40 -14.49 7.58
CA TYR A 114 4.73 -15.78 7.81
C TYR A 114 3.39 -15.94 7.08
N THR A 115 2.75 -14.84 6.69
CA THR A 115 1.52 -14.88 5.88
C THR A 115 1.82 -14.34 4.49
N TYR A 116 1.27 -14.97 3.45
CA TYR A 116 1.40 -14.54 2.06
C TYR A 116 0.64 -13.22 1.75
N LEU A 117 0.32 -12.41 2.77
CA LEU A 117 -0.41 -11.16 2.65
C LEU A 117 0.54 -10.02 2.26
N SER A 118 0.22 -9.33 1.16
CA SER A 118 0.98 -8.15 0.74
C SER A 118 0.87 -7.00 1.76
N PRO A 119 1.91 -6.15 1.92
CA PRO A 119 1.87 -4.99 2.83
C PRO A 119 0.70 -4.04 2.55
N HIS A 120 0.36 -3.85 1.28
CA HIS A 120 -0.79 -3.05 0.88
C HIS A 120 -2.13 -3.66 1.35
N GLY A 121 -2.28 -4.98 1.23
CA GLY A 121 -3.43 -5.70 1.76
C GLY A 121 -3.56 -5.58 3.28
N GLN A 122 -2.44 -5.63 4.01
CA GLN A 122 -2.41 -5.44 5.46
C GLN A 122 -2.81 -4.01 5.86
N GLN A 123 -2.34 -2.98 5.13
CA GLN A 123 -2.76 -1.59 5.36
C GLN A 123 -4.27 -1.41 5.15
N ILE A 124 -4.83 -2.03 4.11
CA ILE A 124 -6.28 -2.00 3.85
C ILE A 124 -7.04 -2.70 4.97
N ALA A 125 -6.59 -3.89 5.38
CA ALA A 125 -7.20 -4.64 6.48
C ALA A 125 -7.16 -3.86 7.80
N HIS A 126 -6.02 -3.27 8.15
CA HIS A 126 -5.86 -2.41 9.32
C HIS A 126 -6.79 -1.20 9.27
N SER A 127 -6.88 -0.52 8.12
CA SER A 127 -7.78 0.63 7.94
C SER A 127 -9.25 0.24 8.13
N TRP A 128 -9.67 -0.88 7.54
CA TRP A 128 -11.04 -1.38 7.64
C TRP A 128 -11.43 -1.82 9.06
N LEU A 129 -10.59 -2.61 9.71
CA LEU A 129 -10.78 -3.00 11.11
C LEU A 129 -10.80 -1.78 12.03
N GLY A 130 -10.02 -0.74 11.70
CA GLY A 130 -10.03 0.53 12.39
C GLY A 130 -11.40 1.19 12.34
N TRP A 131 -11.97 1.31 11.13
CA TRP A 131 -13.31 1.87 10.95
C TRP A 131 -14.40 1.08 11.65
N ILE A 132 -14.35 -0.25 11.63
CA ILE A 132 -15.33 -1.08 12.37
C ILE A 132 -15.21 -0.83 13.87
N THR A 133 -13.99 -0.83 14.39
CA THR A 133 -13.73 -0.58 15.82
C THR A 133 -14.23 0.80 16.23
N ILE A 134 -13.97 1.82 15.42
CA ILE A 134 -14.48 3.18 15.65
C ILE A 134 -16.01 3.19 15.66
N SER A 135 -16.66 2.55 14.69
CA SER A 135 -18.13 2.49 14.66
C SER A 135 -18.72 1.80 15.89
N ASN A 136 -18.11 0.70 16.33
CA ASN A 136 -18.51 -0.03 17.53
C ASN A 136 -18.29 0.83 18.79
N GLY A 137 -17.15 1.53 18.89
CA GLY A 137 -16.83 2.42 20.01
C GLY A 137 -17.77 3.62 20.10
N VAL A 138 -18.17 4.19 18.95
CA VAL A 138 -19.16 5.27 18.88
C VAL A 138 -20.52 4.81 19.39
N VAL A 139 -21.03 3.67 18.90
CA VAL A 139 -22.33 3.15 19.36
C VAL A 139 -22.28 2.75 20.84
N HIS A 140 -21.20 2.13 21.29
CA HIS A 140 -21.00 1.85 22.72
C HIS A 140 -21.09 3.12 23.56
N SER A 141 -20.41 4.19 23.13
CA SER A 141 -20.42 5.49 23.81
C SER A 141 -21.80 6.16 23.78
N ILE A 142 -22.52 6.11 22.66
CA ILE A 142 -23.88 6.66 22.52
C ILE A 142 -24.85 5.94 23.48
N ILE A 143 -24.76 4.62 23.60
CA ILE A 143 -25.65 3.88 24.50
C ILE A 143 -25.34 4.24 25.96
N VAL A 144 -24.06 4.25 26.35
CA VAL A 144 -23.65 4.57 27.74
C VAL A 144 -24.01 6.01 28.12
N LEU A 145 -23.70 6.99 27.26
CA LEU A 145 -23.84 8.41 27.56
C LEU A 145 -25.25 8.94 27.25
N GLY A 146 -25.85 8.51 26.14
CA GLY A 146 -27.11 9.03 25.64
C GLY A 146 -28.35 8.29 26.15
N ILE A 147 -28.31 6.95 26.13
CA ILE A 147 -29.47 6.11 26.46
C ILE A 147 -29.47 5.77 27.95
N GLU A 148 -28.40 5.13 28.44
CA GLU A 148 -28.29 4.72 29.84
C GLU A 148 -27.96 5.91 30.76
N ARG A 149 -27.47 7.02 30.21
CA ARG A 149 -27.08 8.26 30.93
C ARG A 149 -26.17 7.99 32.14
N ARG A 150 -25.21 7.08 31.97
CA ARG A 150 -24.31 6.59 33.03
C ARG A 150 -22.99 7.35 33.11
N LEU A 151 -22.94 8.64 32.77
CA LEU A 151 -21.71 9.40 32.90
C LEU A 151 -21.41 9.65 34.39
N GLN A 152 -20.68 8.71 34.98
CA GLN A 152 -20.04 8.88 36.28
C GLN A 152 -18.57 9.22 36.02
N LEU A 153 -18.03 10.22 36.72
CA LEU A 153 -16.62 10.59 36.63
C LEU A 153 -15.76 9.64 37.49
N ASP A 154 -16.02 8.34 37.36
CA ASP A 154 -15.26 7.26 37.96
C ASP A 154 -14.16 6.78 37.01
N VAL A 155 -13.38 5.80 37.44
CA VAL A 155 -12.27 5.24 36.64
C VAL A 155 -12.78 4.73 35.28
N VAL A 156 -13.97 4.13 35.24
CA VAL A 156 -14.58 3.58 34.01
C VAL A 156 -14.97 4.71 33.05
N GLY A 157 -15.65 5.75 33.55
CA GLY A 157 -16.10 6.88 32.74
C GLY A 157 -14.94 7.72 32.18
N ILE A 158 -13.94 8.04 33.02
CA ILE A 158 -12.78 8.83 32.58
C ILE A 158 -11.95 8.06 31.55
N SER A 159 -11.63 6.79 31.82
CA SER A 159 -10.86 5.97 30.89
C SER A 159 -11.59 5.72 29.56
N GLY A 160 -12.92 5.53 29.61
CA GLY A 160 -13.76 5.42 28.41
C GLY A 160 -13.79 6.71 27.58
N LEU A 161 -13.88 7.88 28.24
CA LEU A 161 -13.85 9.17 27.56
C LEU A 161 -12.50 9.42 26.88
N VAL A 162 -11.39 9.14 27.57
CA VAL A 162 -10.03 9.27 27.00
C VAL A 162 -9.88 8.35 25.78
N ALA A 163 -10.36 7.11 25.85
CA ALA A 163 -10.36 6.19 24.71
C ALA A 163 -11.17 6.74 23.53
N GLY A 164 -12.39 7.24 23.79
CA GLY A 164 -13.26 7.83 22.76
C GLY A 164 -12.65 9.07 22.09
N VAL A 165 -12.04 9.96 22.88
CA VAL A 165 -11.32 11.15 22.36
C VAL A 165 -10.12 10.73 21.53
N ALA A 166 -9.30 9.77 22.00
CA ALA A 166 -8.16 9.27 21.24
C ALA A 166 -8.58 8.69 19.87
N MET A 167 -9.64 7.88 19.84
CA MET A 167 -10.20 7.33 18.60
C MET A 167 -10.70 8.43 17.66
N LEU A 168 -11.40 9.44 18.18
CA LEU A 168 -11.83 10.59 17.40
C LEU A 168 -10.63 11.37 16.82
N THR A 169 -9.62 11.68 17.63
CA THR A 169 -8.41 12.37 17.17
C THR A 169 -7.68 11.57 16.09
N MET A 170 -7.57 10.25 16.24
CA MET A 170 -6.99 9.37 15.22
C MET A 170 -7.77 9.44 13.89
N THR A 171 -9.11 9.45 13.94
CA THR A 171 -9.93 9.60 12.72
C THR A 171 -9.78 10.94 12.04
N LEU A 172 -9.60 12.03 12.81
CA LEU A 172 -9.43 13.37 12.25
C LEU A 172 -8.02 13.57 11.68
N LEU A 173 -6.98 13.02 12.32
CA LEU A 173 -5.61 13.09 11.85
C LEU A 173 -5.40 12.31 10.53
N SER A 174 -6.22 11.28 10.28
CA SER A 174 -6.04 10.37 9.14
C SER A 174 -6.38 10.96 7.75
N PRO A 175 -7.44 11.78 7.55
CA PRO A 175 -7.75 12.39 6.25
C PRO A 175 -7.31 13.85 6.10
N LEU A 176 -7.01 14.58 7.19
CA LEU A 176 -6.90 16.05 7.15
C LEU A 176 -5.53 16.63 6.78
N LEU A 177 -4.50 15.83 6.57
CA LEU A 177 -3.22 16.38 6.12
C LEU A 177 -2.77 15.75 4.83
N SER A 178 -2.35 16.61 3.91
CA SER A 178 -1.65 16.26 2.68
C SER A 178 -0.52 15.31 3.06
N TYR A 179 -0.72 14.00 2.85
CA TYR A 179 0.11 12.91 3.37
C TYR A 179 1.60 13.07 3.03
N ALA A 180 1.94 13.93 2.07
CA ALA A 180 3.31 14.26 1.69
C ALA A 180 4.01 15.29 2.60
N ARG A 181 3.28 16.21 3.27
CA ARG A 181 3.90 17.32 4.03
C ARG A 181 4.10 17.02 5.51
N THR A 182 3.25 16.17 6.08
CA THR A 182 3.19 15.91 7.53
C THR A 182 3.18 14.42 7.84
N TYR A 183 3.69 13.61 6.92
CA TYR A 183 3.78 12.17 7.06
C TYR A 183 4.33 11.74 8.43
N GLU A 184 5.45 12.34 8.84
CA GLU A 184 6.13 12.00 10.09
C GLU A 184 5.27 12.34 11.31
N THR A 185 4.66 13.52 11.35
CA THR A 185 3.79 13.92 12.46
C THR A 185 2.52 13.08 12.52
N THR A 186 1.95 12.71 11.37
CA THR A 186 0.75 11.87 11.29
C THR A 186 1.04 10.45 11.78
N VAL A 187 2.16 9.85 11.34
CA VAL A 187 2.55 8.49 11.77
C VAL A 187 2.93 8.47 13.24
N ASN A 188 3.76 9.41 13.70
CA ASN A 188 4.16 9.46 15.12
C ASN A 188 2.98 9.79 16.04
N GLY A 189 2.10 10.72 15.61
CA GLY A 189 0.87 11.04 16.33
C GLY A 189 -0.07 9.83 16.43
N HIS A 190 -0.22 9.05 15.36
CA HIS A 190 -1.01 7.82 15.39
C HIS A 190 -0.45 6.79 16.36
N ILE A 191 0.88 6.61 16.42
CA ILE A 191 1.54 5.71 17.37
C ILE A 191 1.30 6.16 18.81
N ALA A 192 1.47 7.46 19.10
CA ALA A 192 1.25 8.02 20.43
C ALA A 192 -0.21 7.88 20.88
N LEU A 193 -1.16 8.23 20.01
CA LEU A 193 -2.60 8.08 20.28
C LEU A 193 -3.02 6.62 20.44
N GLY A 194 -2.41 5.70 19.67
CA GLY A 194 -2.60 4.26 19.82
C GLY A 194 -2.14 3.75 21.19
N ALA A 195 -0.98 4.22 21.69
CA ALA A 195 -0.51 3.88 23.03
C ALA A 195 -1.46 4.42 24.12
N CYS A 196 -1.93 5.67 23.98
CA CYS A 196 -2.94 6.25 24.87
C CYS A 196 -4.23 5.42 24.87
N LEU A 197 -4.73 5.03 23.69
CA LEU A 197 -5.93 4.22 23.53
C LEU A 197 -5.79 2.84 24.21
N LEU A 198 -4.67 2.15 24.03
CA LEU A 198 -4.42 0.87 24.67
C LEU A 198 -4.36 1.00 26.20
N GLY A 199 -3.68 2.03 26.71
CA GLY A 199 -3.61 2.29 28.15
C GLY A 199 -4.98 2.63 28.75
N SER A 200 -5.75 3.50 28.10
CA SER A 200 -7.09 3.87 28.57
C SER A 200 -8.06 2.69 28.52
N LEU A 201 -8.03 1.87 27.45
CA LEU A 201 -8.84 0.65 27.36
C LEU A 201 -8.46 -0.37 28.44
N TRP A 202 -7.17 -0.47 28.79
CA TRP A 202 -6.73 -1.38 29.84
C TRP A 202 -7.34 -1.02 31.19
N TYR A 203 -7.28 0.26 31.58
CA TYR A 203 -7.92 0.73 32.82
C TYR A 203 -9.45 0.61 32.77
N HIS A 204 -10.06 0.92 31.63
CA HIS A 204 -11.51 0.78 31.43
C HIS A 204 -11.97 -0.67 31.64
N LEU A 205 -11.27 -1.64 31.04
CA LEU A 205 -11.61 -3.06 31.13
C LEU A 205 -11.25 -3.67 32.48
N TYR A 206 -10.20 -3.18 33.15
CA TYR A 206 -9.83 -3.63 34.48
C TYR A 206 -10.89 -3.29 35.53
N ALA A 207 -11.52 -2.11 35.42
CA ALA A 207 -12.54 -1.65 36.35
C ALA A 207 -13.95 -2.22 36.07
N VAL A 208 -14.18 -2.85 34.92
CA VAL A 208 -15.45 -3.50 34.56
C VAL A 208 -15.39 -4.99 34.90
N PRO A 209 -16.47 -5.62 35.40
CA PRO A 209 -16.51 -7.05 35.75
C PRO A 209 -16.48 -8.02 34.53
N PHE A 210 -15.83 -7.62 33.43
CA PHE A 210 -15.71 -8.37 32.18
C PHE A 210 -14.26 -8.79 31.92
N ARG A 211 -13.86 -9.95 32.45
CA ARG A 211 -12.47 -10.43 32.41
C ARG A 211 -11.97 -10.82 31.02
N GLU A 212 -12.86 -11.32 30.15
CA GLU A 212 -12.49 -11.75 28.79
C GLU A 212 -11.96 -10.59 27.93
N GLY A 213 -12.51 -9.38 28.09
CA GLY A 213 -12.04 -8.20 27.36
C GLY A 213 -10.59 -7.85 27.69
N LEU A 214 -10.22 -7.95 28.98
CA LEU A 214 -8.86 -7.73 29.43
C LEU A 214 -7.90 -8.79 28.88
N LEU A 215 -8.35 -10.05 28.76
CA LEU A 215 -7.57 -11.12 28.12
C LEU A 215 -7.27 -10.77 26.65
N TYR A 216 -8.29 -10.40 25.86
CA TYR A 216 -8.08 -10.02 24.45
C TYR A 216 -7.12 -8.84 24.30
N LEU A 217 -7.25 -7.82 25.15
CA LEU A 217 -6.37 -6.65 25.12
C LEU A 217 -4.92 -7.02 25.50
N ASN A 218 -4.73 -7.85 26.52
CA ASN A 218 -3.39 -8.31 26.91
C ASN A 218 -2.74 -9.16 25.81
N ILE A 219 -3.52 -10.01 25.12
CA ILE A 219 -3.03 -10.74 23.93
C ILE A 219 -2.60 -9.75 22.83
N ALA A 220 -3.41 -8.72 22.56
CA ALA A 220 -3.10 -7.71 21.57
C ALA A 220 -1.79 -6.95 21.89
N ILE A 221 -1.62 -6.52 23.14
CA ILE A 221 -0.41 -5.85 23.64
C ILE A 221 0.79 -6.80 23.58
N GLY A 222 0.64 -8.06 23.97
CA GLY A 222 1.69 -9.07 23.91
C GLY A 222 2.18 -9.29 22.48
N LEU A 223 1.28 -9.45 21.52
CA LEU A 223 1.61 -9.60 20.10
C LEU A 223 2.31 -8.35 19.53
N LEU A 224 1.87 -7.16 19.94
CA LEU A 224 2.51 -5.90 19.57
C LEU A 224 3.97 -5.86 20.05
N VAL A 225 4.19 -6.16 21.33
CA VAL A 225 5.52 -6.16 21.96
C VAL A 225 6.43 -7.21 21.31
N ILE A 226 5.94 -8.44 21.10
CA ILE A 226 6.69 -9.49 20.41
C ILE A 226 7.07 -9.05 18.99
N GLY A 227 6.15 -8.40 18.27
CA GLY A 227 6.41 -7.87 16.95
C GLY A 227 7.52 -6.81 16.95
N TYR A 228 7.51 -5.88 17.92
CA TYR A 228 8.55 -4.85 18.04
C TYR A 228 9.91 -5.43 18.44
N ILE A 229 9.94 -6.39 19.37
CA ILE A 229 11.16 -7.10 19.77
C ILE A 229 11.72 -7.87 18.58
N SER A 230 10.89 -8.60 17.82
CA SER A 230 11.31 -9.30 16.60
C SER A 230 11.89 -8.33 15.58
N ARG A 231 11.21 -7.20 15.32
CA ARG A 231 11.67 -6.16 14.41
C ARG A 231 13.03 -5.59 14.84
N PHE A 232 13.16 -5.22 16.12
CA PHE A 232 14.42 -4.72 16.67
C PHE A 232 15.53 -5.76 16.57
N GLY A 233 15.25 -7.02 16.92
CA GLY A 233 16.20 -8.14 16.78
C GLY A 233 16.65 -8.35 15.33
N HIS A 234 15.74 -8.24 14.35
CA HIS A 234 16.09 -8.33 12.92
C HIS A 234 16.96 -7.15 12.47
N ILE A 235 16.62 -5.92 12.87
CA ILE A 235 17.41 -4.72 12.56
C ILE A 235 18.80 -4.84 13.18
N TRP A 236 18.88 -5.22 14.45
CA TRP A 236 20.12 -5.41 15.19
C TRP A 236 20.99 -6.49 14.55
N HIS A 237 20.44 -7.68 14.31
CA HIS A 237 21.17 -8.76 13.67
C HIS A 237 21.70 -8.36 12.29
N ARG A 238 20.93 -7.60 11.50
CA ARG A 238 21.35 -7.16 10.15
C ARG A 238 22.33 -5.99 10.17
N SER A 239 22.23 -5.10 11.16
CA SER A 239 23.03 -3.87 11.25
C SER A 239 24.31 -4.05 12.08
N CYS A 240 24.38 -5.08 12.94
CA CYS A 240 25.54 -5.38 13.78
C CYS A 240 26.30 -6.61 13.24
N GLY A 241 27.59 -6.42 12.92
CA GLY A 241 28.54 -7.44 12.48
C GLY A 241 29.95 -7.13 13.01
N THR A 242 30.99 -7.72 12.42
CA THR A 242 32.40 -7.59 12.86
C THR A 242 32.92 -6.14 12.83
N SER A 243 32.23 -5.25 12.11
CA SER A 243 32.44 -3.80 12.17
C SER A 243 31.14 -3.15 12.68
N PRO A 244 31.22 -2.14 13.56
CA PRO A 244 30.05 -1.44 14.05
C PRO A 244 29.44 -0.61 12.91
N ASN A 245 28.20 -0.94 12.55
CA ASN A 245 27.29 -0.23 11.65
C ASN A 245 27.51 -0.41 10.14
N ALA A 246 26.40 -0.43 9.39
CA ALA A 246 26.41 -0.22 7.96
C ALA A 246 27.03 1.15 7.68
N ARG A 247 28.24 1.16 7.11
CA ARG A 247 28.92 2.43 6.83
C ARG A 247 28.24 3.04 5.61
N LEU A 248 27.60 4.19 5.80
CA LEU A 248 27.22 5.08 4.71
C LEU A 248 28.51 5.45 3.97
N LEU A 249 28.68 4.91 2.76
CA LEU A 249 29.92 5.02 2.00
C LEU A 249 30.02 6.36 1.28
N SER A 250 28.91 6.81 0.69
CA SER A 250 28.81 8.12 0.06
C SER A 250 27.36 8.52 -0.19
N VAL A 251 27.07 9.80 -0.01
CA VAL A 251 25.84 10.44 -0.50
C VAL A 251 26.25 11.33 -1.66
N ARG A 252 25.74 11.04 -2.85
CA ARG A 252 25.98 11.86 -4.05
C ARG A 252 24.66 12.52 -4.47
N PRO A 253 24.56 13.85 -4.46
CA PRO A 253 23.41 14.52 -5.03
C PRO A 253 23.43 14.38 -6.56
N LEU A 254 22.31 13.95 -7.12
CA LEU A 254 21.99 14.06 -8.55
C LEU A 254 20.91 15.14 -8.70
N VAL A 255 20.62 15.55 -9.95
CA VAL A 255 19.68 16.64 -10.27
C VAL A 255 18.31 16.41 -9.60
N ASP A 256 17.75 15.20 -9.75
CA ASP A 256 16.42 14.84 -9.21
C ASP A 256 16.46 13.64 -8.25
N ALA A 257 17.64 13.26 -7.77
CA ALA A 257 17.81 12.08 -6.92
C ALA A 257 18.99 12.21 -5.97
N ILE A 258 18.98 11.43 -4.89
CA ILE A 258 20.14 11.28 -4.02
C ILE A 258 20.60 9.84 -4.13
N GLN A 259 21.81 9.63 -4.65
CA GLN A 259 22.41 8.31 -4.65
C GLN A 259 23.05 8.05 -3.28
N ILE A 260 22.50 7.08 -2.56
CA ILE A 260 23.00 6.64 -1.27
C ILE A 260 23.70 5.29 -1.46
N SER A 261 25.01 5.26 -1.24
CA SER A 261 25.80 4.03 -1.24
C SER A 261 26.03 3.57 0.19
N ILE A 262 25.53 2.38 0.53
CA ILE A 262 25.67 1.76 1.86
C ILE A 262 26.44 0.45 1.74
N VAL A 263 27.34 0.20 2.69
CA VAL A 263 27.94 -1.13 2.87
C VAL A 263 27.12 -1.90 3.88
N VAL A 264 26.58 -3.04 3.45
CA VAL A 264 25.78 -3.91 4.33
C VAL A 264 26.73 -4.88 5.05
N PRO A 265 26.73 -4.96 6.40
CA PRO A 265 27.68 -5.80 7.16
C PRO A 265 27.54 -7.31 6.92
N ARG A 266 26.37 -7.76 6.46
CA ARG A 266 26.07 -9.17 6.20
C ARG A 266 25.59 -9.35 4.76
N PRO A 267 25.97 -10.46 4.09
CA PRO A 267 25.54 -10.73 2.72
C PRO A 267 24.03 -10.88 2.63
N TRP A 268 23.47 -10.46 1.50
CA TRP A 268 22.04 -10.37 1.33
C TRP A 268 21.65 -10.65 -0.13
N HIS A 269 20.72 -11.60 -0.32
CA HIS A 269 20.03 -11.82 -1.58
C HIS A 269 18.82 -10.90 -1.71
N PHE A 270 18.92 -9.85 -2.53
CA PHE A 270 17.79 -8.98 -2.86
C PHE A 270 17.07 -9.52 -4.11
N ARG A 271 15.75 -9.35 -4.13
CA ARG A 271 14.90 -9.67 -5.28
C ARG A 271 14.37 -8.38 -5.92
N ALA A 272 13.95 -8.47 -7.19
CA ALA A 272 13.41 -7.32 -7.89
C ALA A 272 12.15 -6.78 -7.20
N GLY A 273 12.06 -5.45 -7.05
CA GLY A 273 10.94 -4.76 -6.39
C GLY A 273 10.99 -4.73 -4.87
N GLN A 274 12.04 -5.26 -4.24
CA GLN A 274 12.25 -5.09 -2.81
C GLN A 274 12.83 -3.72 -2.47
N HIS A 275 12.47 -3.21 -1.30
CA HIS A 275 12.98 -1.94 -0.77
C HIS A 275 13.47 -2.10 0.67
N ILE A 276 14.23 -1.11 1.13
CA ILE A 276 14.77 -1.04 2.49
C ILE A 276 14.34 0.28 3.12
N TYR A 277 14.20 0.29 4.44
CA TYR A 277 14.11 1.52 5.21
C TYR A 277 15.46 1.80 5.87
N LEU A 278 15.87 3.08 5.80
CA LEU A 278 17.07 3.60 6.43
C LEU A 278 16.66 4.57 7.54
N PRO A 279 16.45 4.09 8.78
CA PRO A 279 16.29 4.96 9.95
C PRO A 279 17.49 5.89 10.16
N VAL A 280 17.25 6.99 10.89
CA VAL A 280 18.17 8.14 11.12
C VAL A 280 19.59 7.75 11.55
N PHE A 281 19.79 6.59 12.18
CA PHE A 281 21.10 6.11 12.63
C PHE A 281 21.83 5.19 11.62
N GLY A 282 21.41 5.17 10.35
CA GLY A 282 22.06 4.38 9.30
C GLY A 282 21.91 2.86 9.48
N MET A 283 21.04 2.41 10.39
CA MET A 283 20.66 1.00 10.48
C MET A 283 19.86 0.61 9.24
N VAL A 284 19.94 -0.65 8.83
CA VAL A 284 19.23 -1.12 7.63
C VAL A 284 18.08 -2.02 8.05
N GLU A 285 16.88 -1.63 7.67
CA GLU A 285 15.68 -2.43 7.86
C GLU A 285 15.16 -2.94 6.50
N GLY A 286 14.90 -4.24 6.38
CA GLY A 286 14.46 -4.87 5.13
C GLY A 286 15.23 -6.16 4.83
N PRO A 287 14.90 -6.88 3.74
CA PRO A 287 14.17 -6.39 2.57
C PRO A 287 12.67 -6.46 2.82
N PHE A 288 11.96 -5.44 2.38
CA PHE A 288 10.51 -5.42 2.31
C PHE A 288 10.04 -5.53 0.87
N GLY A 289 8.82 -6.05 0.71
CA GLY A 289 8.21 -6.26 -0.59
C GLY A 289 8.44 -7.66 -1.14
N THR A 290 7.57 -8.03 -2.07
CA THR A 290 7.53 -9.34 -2.71
C THR A 290 7.93 -9.20 -4.16
N GLU A 291 8.80 -10.08 -4.64
CA GLU A 291 9.14 -10.18 -6.06
C GLU A 291 7.88 -10.52 -6.87
N ARG A 292 7.64 -9.76 -7.94
CA ARG A 292 6.66 -10.14 -8.97
C ARG A 292 7.40 -10.86 -10.09
N ASP A 293 7.02 -12.10 -10.36
CA ASP A 293 7.64 -12.85 -11.45
C ASP A 293 7.13 -12.34 -12.80
N LEU A 294 7.93 -11.46 -13.43
CA LEU A 294 7.68 -11.01 -14.80
C LEU A 294 8.26 -11.98 -15.85
N GLY A 295 9.12 -12.91 -15.44
CA GLY A 295 9.83 -13.83 -16.33
C GLY A 295 8.95 -14.95 -16.89
N SER A 296 7.78 -15.20 -16.29
CA SER A 296 6.79 -16.18 -16.77
C SER A 296 6.01 -15.71 -18.01
N TYR A 297 6.06 -14.41 -18.34
CA TYR A 297 5.37 -13.80 -19.46
C TYR A 297 6.25 -13.75 -20.70
N GLY A 298 5.64 -13.95 -21.88
CA GLY A 298 6.35 -13.88 -23.16
C GLY A 298 6.68 -12.44 -23.58
N THR A 299 5.82 -11.49 -23.22
CA THR A 299 6.02 -10.05 -23.47
C THR A 299 5.85 -9.26 -22.18
N VAL A 300 6.80 -8.36 -21.91
CA VAL A 300 6.77 -7.46 -20.74
C VAL A 300 6.77 -6.02 -21.24
N LEU A 301 5.69 -5.29 -20.98
CA LEU A 301 5.55 -3.87 -21.29
C LEU A 301 5.72 -3.06 -20.00
N MET A 302 6.67 -2.14 -19.95
CA MET A 302 7.04 -1.41 -18.73
C MET A 302 6.82 0.09 -18.90
N PHE A 303 5.96 0.70 -18.09
CA PHE A 303 5.68 2.14 -18.08
C PHE A 303 6.19 2.79 -16.80
N ALA A 304 7.00 3.84 -16.89
CA ALA A 304 7.47 4.56 -15.70
C ALA A 304 7.65 6.07 -15.88
N SER A 305 7.56 6.80 -14.78
CA SER A 305 7.86 8.24 -14.67
C SER A 305 8.58 8.55 -13.35
N GLY A 306 9.31 9.68 -13.29
CA GLY A 306 10.07 10.11 -12.10
C GLY A 306 10.96 9.00 -11.51
N VAL A 307 10.91 8.82 -10.19
CA VAL A 307 11.66 7.77 -9.46
C VAL A 307 11.25 6.34 -9.83
N GLY A 308 10.07 6.15 -10.44
CA GLY A 308 9.56 4.83 -10.83
C GLY A 308 10.40 4.15 -11.91
N LYS A 309 11.23 4.91 -12.65
CA LYS A 309 12.21 4.36 -13.61
C LYS A 309 13.24 3.50 -12.89
N ALA A 310 13.77 3.99 -11.77
CA ALA A 310 14.75 3.26 -10.96
C ALA A 310 14.16 1.98 -10.36
N ALA A 311 12.88 1.98 -10.00
CA ALA A 311 12.18 0.81 -9.48
C ALA A 311 12.06 -0.34 -10.50
N GLN A 312 12.13 -0.05 -11.80
CA GLN A 312 12.07 -1.05 -12.87
C GLN A 312 13.42 -1.69 -13.19
N ILE A 313 14.55 -1.03 -12.89
CA ILE A 313 15.89 -1.52 -13.22
C ILE A 313 16.17 -2.94 -12.66
N PRO A 314 15.85 -3.26 -11.39
CA PRO A 314 16.05 -4.61 -10.86
C PRO A 314 15.25 -5.68 -11.61
N TYR A 315 14.05 -5.34 -12.10
CA TYR A 315 13.23 -6.26 -12.90
C TYR A 315 13.84 -6.51 -14.27
N ILE A 316 14.33 -5.45 -14.94
CA ILE A 316 15.01 -5.56 -16.25
C ILE A 316 16.24 -6.46 -16.11
N ARG A 317 17.08 -6.20 -15.10
CA ARG A 317 18.25 -7.04 -14.81
C ARG A 317 17.86 -8.50 -14.60
N ARG A 318 16.82 -8.75 -13.80
CA ARG A 318 16.32 -10.11 -13.51
C ARG A 318 15.82 -10.82 -14.77
N LEU A 319 15.14 -10.12 -15.68
CA LEU A 319 14.68 -10.67 -16.96
C LEU A 319 15.85 -11.01 -17.88
N LEU A 320 16.86 -10.14 -17.97
CA LEU A 320 18.05 -10.37 -18.79
C LEU A 320 18.90 -11.55 -18.26
N GLU A 321 19.12 -11.62 -16.94
CA GLU A 321 19.79 -12.75 -16.28
C GLU A 321 18.97 -14.05 -16.42
N GLY A 322 17.64 -13.96 -16.31
CA GLY A 322 16.74 -15.08 -16.53
C GLY A 322 16.82 -15.60 -17.97
N ARG A 323 16.98 -14.70 -18.95
CA ARG A 323 17.17 -15.06 -20.36
C ARG A 323 18.51 -15.74 -20.61
N SER A 324 19.61 -15.22 -20.05
CA SER A 324 20.94 -15.82 -20.22
C SER A 324 21.04 -17.21 -19.60
N MET A 325 20.30 -17.46 -18.52
CA MET A 325 20.20 -18.77 -17.86
C MET A 325 19.08 -19.68 -18.40
N SER A 326 18.37 -19.29 -19.47
CA SER A 326 17.22 -20.02 -20.01
C SER A 326 16.10 -20.30 -18.98
N LYS A 327 15.94 -19.43 -17.98
CA LYS A 327 14.94 -19.51 -16.92
C LYS A 327 13.73 -18.61 -17.15
N ALA A 328 13.85 -17.57 -17.99
CA ALA A 328 12.75 -16.68 -18.35
C ALA A 328 12.11 -17.10 -19.67
N ARG A 329 10.77 -17.06 -19.73
CA ARG A 329 9.98 -17.22 -20.96
C ARG A 329 9.87 -15.93 -21.77
N THR A 330 10.35 -14.82 -21.21
CA THR A 330 10.27 -13.49 -21.83
C THR A 330 11.11 -13.40 -23.10
N GLN A 331 10.44 -13.02 -24.18
CA GLN A 331 11.01 -12.87 -25.52
C GLN A 331 11.06 -11.41 -25.96
N SER A 332 10.14 -10.58 -25.47
CA SER A 332 10.08 -9.15 -25.76
C SER A 332 9.96 -8.33 -24.48
N ILE A 333 10.79 -7.30 -24.36
CA ILE A 333 10.75 -6.31 -23.28
C ILE A 333 10.65 -4.95 -23.95
N VAL A 334 9.57 -4.22 -23.68
CA VAL A 334 9.35 -2.87 -24.22
C VAL A 334 9.22 -1.91 -23.04
N ILE A 335 9.97 -0.82 -23.09
CA ILE A 335 10.10 0.12 -21.97
C ILE A 335 9.71 1.51 -22.45
N TYR A 336 8.75 2.12 -21.76
CA TYR A 336 8.31 3.50 -21.95
C TYR A 336 8.60 4.29 -20.68
N TRP A 337 9.63 5.14 -20.73
CA TRP A 337 10.01 6.03 -19.64
C TRP A 337 9.68 7.48 -19.99
N LYS A 338 8.75 8.08 -19.25
CA LYS A 338 8.45 9.51 -19.35
C LYS A 338 9.54 10.33 -18.66
N LEU A 339 10.23 11.17 -19.41
CA LEU A 339 11.24 12.10 -18.90
C LEU A 339 10.57 13.44 -18.62
N ASP A 340 10.84 14.01 -17.44
CA ASP A 340 10.32 15.33 -17.07
C ASP A 340 11.27 16.39 -17.64
N SER A 341 10.70 17.41 -18.26
CA SER A 341 11.37 18.34 -19.15
C SER A 341 12.04 19.49 -18.41
N GLU A 342 12.98 19.25 -17.49
CA GLU A 342 13.82 20.35 -16.96
C GLU A 342 15.31 20.00 -16.75
N GLY A 343 15.72 18.73 -16.76
CA GLY A 343 17.11 18.35 -16.46
C GLY A 343 18.01 17.92 -17.65
N GLU A 344 17.44 17.41 -18.74
CA GLU A 344 18.24 16.76 -19.81
C GLU A 344 18.61 17.68 -20.99
N ALA A 345 17.94 18.81 -21.18
CA ALA A 345 18.21 19.69 -22.32
C ALA A 345 19.50 20.53 -22.17
N GLN A 346 20.07 20.62 -20.96
CA GLN A 346 21.18 21.55 -20.67
C GLN A 346 22.59 20.92 -20.67
N ARG A 347 22.73 19.63 -21.04
CA ARG A 347 24.02 18.93 -20.98
C ARG A 347 24.32 18.01 -22.17
N SER A 348 24.18 18.52 -23.40
CA SER A 348 25.08 18.09 -24.48
C SER A 348 26.18 19.14 -24.63
N PRO A 349 27.46 18.85 -24.29
CA PRO A 349 28.51 19.87 -24.30
C PRO A 349 28.99 20.31 -25.70
N HIS A 350 28.37 19.86 -26.80
CA HIS A 350 28.86 20.11 -28.16
C HIS A 350 27.73 20.41 -29.15
N MET A 351 27.13 21.60 -29.07
CA MET A 351 26.38 22.20 -30.18
C MET A 351 26.59 23.72 -30.16
N PRO A 352 27.45 24.29 -31.01
CA PRO A 352 27.54 25.73 -31.21
C PRO A 352 26.36 26.17 -32.08
N GLY A 353 25.46 26.99 -31.53
CA GLY A 353 24.37 27.61 -32.30
C GLY A 353 23.00 27.60 -31.60
N ALA A 354 22.92 28.07 -30.35
CA ALA A 354 21.64 28.31 -29.70
C ALA A 354 21.08 29.67 -30.13
N GLY A 355 20.33 29.68 -31.25
CA GLY A 355 19.38 30.74 -31.56
C GLY A 355 18.27 30.78 -30.50
N ASN A 356 17.63 31.94 -30.37
CA ASN A 356 16.63 32.25 -29.36
C ASN A 356 15.33 31.45 -29.59
N TYR A 357 15.06 30.39 -28.81
CA TYR A 357 13.89 29.49 -28.96
C TYR A 357 12.91 29.66 -27.78
N ASN A 358 11.95 30.57 -27.91
CA ASN A 358 10.89 30.84 -26.92
C ASN A 358 9.46 30.60 -27.47
N ASP A 359 9.23 29.58 -28.30
CA ASP A 359 7.86 29.23 -28.75
C ASP A 359 7.47 27.78 -28.38
N PRO A 360 6.52 27.57 -27.45
CA PRO A 360 6.08 26.24 -27.01
C PRO A 360 5.14 25.50 -27.98
N LEU A 361 4.65 26.14 -29.05
CA LEU A 361 3.51 25.62 -29.83
C LEU A 361 3.87 24.94 -31.16
N THR A 362 5.15 24.73 -31.48
CA THR A 362 5.58 24.19 -32.78
C THR A 362 6.70 23.15 -32.69
N ARG A 363 6.50 22.08 -31.92
CA ARG A 363 7.23 20.82 -32.16
C ARG A 363 6.26 19.74 -32.66
N PRO A 364 6.28 19.36 -33.95
CA PRO A 364 5.79 18.03 -34.33
C PRO A 364 6.62 16.99 -33.57
N ALA A 365 6.01 15.87 -33.21
CA ALA A 365 6.69 14.75 -32.55
C ALA A 365 7.82 14.24 -33.46
N SER A 366 9.03 14.77 -33.33
CA SER A 366 10.21 14.31 -34.04
C SER A 366 10.81 13.15 -33.24
N GLU A 367 10.85 11.96 -33.84
CA GLU A 367 11.60 10.84 -33.28
C GLU A 367 13.11 11.09 -33.49
N GLU A 368 13.86 11.21 -32.40
CA GLU A 368 15.32 11.27 -32.44
C GLU A 368 15.88 9.93 -31.95
N HIS A 369 16.77 9.32 -32.74
CA HIS A 369 17.48 8.11 -32.32
C HIS A 369 18.56 8.46 -31.30
N PHE A 370 18.64 7.70 -30.20
CA PHE A 370 19.59 7.95 -29.12
C PHE A 370 20.62 6.82 -28.98
N GLY A 371 21.90 7.20 -29.01
CA GLY A 371 23.06 6.29 -28.89
C GLY A 371 23.50 5.72 -30.24
N GLU A 372 24.58 4.93 -30.23
CA GLU A 372 25.11 4.23 -31.42
C GLU A 372 24.29 2.98 -31.80
N HIS A 373 23.12 2.80 -31.20
CA HIS A 373 22.26 1.64 -31.41
C HIS A 373 20.84 2.05 -31.84
N ASP A 374 20.29 1.38 -32.85
CA ASP A 374 18.92 1.63 -33.37
C ASP A 374 17.81 1.05 -32.47
N ARG A 375 18.03 1.02 -31.16
CA ARG A 375 17.14 0.33 -30.18
C ARG A 375 16.49 1.27 -29.17
N VAL A 376 16.89 2.54 -29.14
CA VAL A 376 16.35 3.54 -28.22
C VAL A 376 15.94 4.75 -29.02
N ASN A 377 14.63 4.99 -29.06
CA ASN A 377 14.04 6.15 -29.71
C ASN A 377 13.57 7.13 -28.63
N ARG A 378 13.89 8.41 -28.80
CA ARG A 378 13.33 9.50 -28.01
C ARG A 378 12.22 10.14 -28.82
N VAL A 379 11.04 10.24 -28.22
CA VAL A 379 9.88 10.90 -28.83
C VAL A 379 9.53 12.10 -27.96
N PHE A 380 9.47 13.29 -28.57
CA PHE A 380 9.02 14.50 -27.89
C PHE A 380 7.50 14.63 -28.02
N GLY A 381 6.82 14.80 -26.88
CA GLY A 381 5.36 14.94 -26.80
C GLY A 381 4.75 14.06 -25.72
N ASP A 382 3.43 14.14 -25.58
CA ASP A 382 2.70 13.23 -24.70
C ASP A 382 2.59 11.84 -25.33
N LEU A 383 2.88 10.82 -24.51
CA LEU A 383 2.77 9.42 -24.91
C LEU A 383 1.29 9.04 -24.97
N ASP A 384 0.76 8.75 -26.16
CA ASP A 384 -0.57 8.14 -26.30
C ASP A 384 -0.53 6.68 -25.85
N ILE A 385 -0.76 6.46 -24.55
CA ILE A 385 -0.71 5.14 -23.92
C ILE A 385 -1.71 4.19 -24.56
N LYS A 386 -2.87 4.69 -25.01
CA LYS A 386 -3.91 3.86 -25.60
C LYS A 386 -3.48 3.32 -26.96
N TYR A 387 -2.98 4.19 -27.83
CA TYR A 387 -2.47 3.81 -29.13
C TYR A 387 -1.25 2.89 -28.99
N THR A 388 -0.26 3.31 -28.21
CA THR A 388 0.99 2.56 -28.02
C THR A 388 0.72 1.18 -27.43
N LEU A 389 -0.10 1.07 -26.38
CA LEU A 389 -0.43 -0.23 -25.80
C LEU A 389 -1.14 -1.13 -26.82
N SER A 390 -2.09 -0.59 -27.60
CA SER A 390 -2.80 -1.38 -28.61
C SER A 390 -1.84 -1.91 -29.67
N ALA A 391 -0.94 -1.06 -30.19
CA ALA A 391 0.05 -1.43 -31.19
C ALA A 391 1.06 -2.49 -30.67
N GLU A 392 1.48 -2.39 -29.41
CA GLU A 392 2.36 -3.40 -28.80
C GLU A 392 1.63 -4.70 -28.46
N LEU A 393 0.34 -4.63 -28.13
CA LEU A 393 -0.48 -5.80 -27.89
C LEU A 393 -0.75 -6.60 -29.18
N ASP A 394 -0.73 -5.96 -30.34
CA ASP A 394 -0.82 -6.65 -31.65
C ASP A 394 0.50 -7.34 -32.03
N ARG A 395 1.64 -6.76 -31.64
CA ARG A 395 2.98 -7.31 -31.89
C ARG A 395 3.48 -8.27 -30.81
N ARG A 396 2.64 -8.59 -29.82
CA ARG A 396 3.04 -9.37 -28.64
C ARG A 396 3.42 -10.81 -28.97
N ARG A 397 4.28 -11.38 -28.12
CA ARG A 397 4.60 -12.81 -28.09
C ARG A 397 4.08 -13.44 -26.80
N GLY A 398 3.14 -14.37 -26.93
CA GLY A 398 2.54 -15.09 -25.82
C GLY A 398 1.81 -14.18 -24.83
N ASN A 399 1.76 -14.62 -23.58
CA ASN A 399 1.14 -13.88 -22.48
C ASN A 399 1.88 -12.56 -22.22
N THR A 400 1.13 -11.47 -22.08
CA THR A 400 1.67 -10.12 -21.85
C THR A 400 1.41 -9.64 -20.43
N VAL A 401 2.44 -9.13 -19.79
CA VAL A 401 2.30 -8.36 -18.55
C VAL A 401 2.64 -6.89 -18.80
N VAL A 402 1.77 -6.01 -18.32
CA VAL A 402 1.97 -4.56 -18.31
C VAL A 402 2.37 -4.17 -16.89
N ALA A 403 3.62 -3.78 -16.70
CA ALA A 403 4.16 -3.30 -15.44
C ALA A 403 4.17 -1.77 -15.43
N VAL A 404 3.59 -1.14 -14.41
CA VAL A 404 3.56 0.33 -14.30
C VAL A 404 4.13 0.80 -12.95
N CYS A 405 4.98 1.83 -13.00
CA CYS A 405 5.58 2.50 -11.85
C CYS A 405 5.72 4.00 -12.14
N ALA A 406 4.65 4.76 -11.94
CA ALA A 406 4.57 6.15 -12.39
C ALA A 406 3.69 7.01 -11.48
N GLY A 407 3.57 8.29 -11.80
CA GLY A 407 2.66 9.19 -11.10
C GLY A 407 1.17 8.82 -11.26
N PRO A 408 0.27 9.38 -10.42
CA PRO A 408 -1.17 9.15 -10.43
C PRO A 408 -1.83 9.15 -11.82
N PRO A 409 -1.57 10.14 -12.71
CA PRO A 409 -2.25 10.24 -13.99
C PRO A 409 -1.91 9.07 -14.93
N MET A 410 -0.61 8.78 -15.07
CA MET A 410 -0.12 7.72 -15.96
C MET A 410 -0.58 6.33 -15.50
N ILE A 411 -0.57 6.05 -14.19
CA ILE A 411 -1.09 4.79 -13.64
C ILE A 411 -2.57 4.61 -13.99
N ASP A 412 -3.37 5.65 -13.78
CA ASP A 412 -4.82 5.56 -13.97
C ASP A 412 -5.16 5.41 -15.47
N GLU A 413 -4.40 6.06 -16.35
CA GLU A 413 -4.51 5.91 -17.80
C GLU A 413 -4.13 4.49 -18.26
N VAL A 414 -2.93 3.99 -17.93
CA VAL A 414 -2.49 2.61 -18.23
C VAL A 414 -3.52 1.60 -17.74
N ARG A 415 -4.01 1.76 -16.51
CA ARG A 415 -5.02 0.88 -15.92
C ARG A 415 -6.33 0.93 -16.70
N SER A 416 -6.81 2.12 -17.07
CA SER A 416 -8.05 2.28 -17.83
C SER A 416 -7.94 1.63 -19.22
N THR A 417 -6.79 1.77 -19.87
CA THR A 417 -6.50 1.22 -21.19
C THR A 417 -6.42 -0.31 -21.13
N VAL A 418 -5.65 -0.87 -20.18
CA VAL A 418 -5.57 -2.33 -19.99
C VAL A 418 -6.93 -2.92 -19.61
N ARG A 419 -7.73 -2.22 -18.80
CA ARG A 419 -9.12 -2.63 -18.48
C ARG A 419 -10.03 -2.62 -19.72
N GLY A 420 -9.81 -1.68 -20.64
CA GLY A 420 -10.49 -1.61 -21.93
C GLY A 420 -10.10 -2.78 -22.85
N ALA A 421 -8.81 -3.09 -22.90
CA ALA A 421 -8.20 -4.09 -23.76
C ALA A 421 -8.12 -5.50 -23.13
N LEU A 422 -8.73 -5.72 -21.96
CA LEU A 422 -8.52 -6.93 -21.17
C LEU A 422 -8.95 -8.20 -21.94
N ARG A 423 -7.98 -9.05 -22.25
CA ARG A 423 -8.15 -10.41 -22.79
C ARG A 423 -7.57 -11.43 -21.80
N GLN A 424 -7.75 -12.73 -22.09
CA GLN A 424 -7.28 -13.83 -21.22
C GLN A 424 -5.76 -13.80 -20.97
N ASP A 425 -5.01 -13.18 -21.86
CA ASP A 425 -3.54 -13.21 -21.92
C ASP A 425 -2.87 -11.88 -21.55
N ILE A 426 -3.60 -10.96 -20.90
CA ILE A 426 -3.06 -9.65 -20.47
C ILE A 426 -3.20 -9.48 -18.96
N TRP A 427 -2.09 -9.15 -18.31
CA TRP A 427 -2.03 -8.87 -16.87
C TRP A 427 -1.51 -7.46 -16.61
N LEU A 428 -2.05 -6.78 -15.60
CA LEU A 428 -1.53 -5.50 -15.12
C LEU A 428 -0.86 -5.71 -13.77
N VAL A 429 0.34 -5.18 -13.61
CA VAL A 429 1.11 -5.21 -12.37
C VAL A 429 1.55 -3.79 -12.02
N GLU A 430 1.14 -3.31 -10.86
CA GLU A 430 1.61 -2.04 -10.32
C GLU A 430 2.80 -2.30 -9.39
N LEU A 431 3.94 -1.72 -9.74
CA LEU A 431 5.18 -1.84 -8.96
C LEU A 431 5.12 -0.75 -7.88
N GLY A 432 4.84 -1.14 -6.63
CA GLY A 432 4.42 -0.25 -5.53
C GLY A 432 5.43 0.79 -5.00
N LEU A 433 6.46 1.16 -5.76
CA LEU A 433 7.30 2.32 -5.47
C LEU A 433 6.66 3.57 -6.09
N TRP A 434 5.75 4.18 -5.35
CA TRP A 434 5.18 5.46 -5.75
C TRP A 434 6.25 6.55 -5.66
N PRO A 435 6.43 7.39 -6.70
CA PRO A 435 6.94 8.72 -6.48
C PRO A 435 6.07 9.37 -5.40
N GLY A 436 6.67 9.94 -4.35
CA GLY A 436 6.00 11.01 -3.62
C GLY A 436 5.53 12.07 -4.63
N PRO A 437 4.53 12.92 -4.31
CA PRO A 437 4.02 13.90 -5.26
C PRO A 437 5.19 14.64 -5.89
N SER A 438 5.35 14.48 -7.21
CA SER A 438 6.25 15.29 -8.00
C SER A 438 5.88 16.75 -7.76
N SER A 439 6.88 17.62 -7.84
CA SER A 439 6.81 19.07 -7.66
C SER A 439 5.79 19.79 -8.55
N ASP A 440 5.07 19.07 -9.42
CA ASP A 440 4.09 19.55 -10.39
C ASP A 440 2.83 20.22 -9.78
N ILE A 441 2.75 20.39 -8.46
CA ILE A 441 1.68 21.15 -7.78
C ILE A 441 2.19 22.52 -7.30
N LEU A 442 3.48 22.81 -7.40
CA LEU A 442 3.98 24.16 -7.16
C LEU A 442 3.83 24.98 -8.45
N PRO A 443 3.04 26.08 -8.46
CA PRO A 443 3.31 27.13 -9.44
C PRO A 443 4.79 27.52 -9.29
N PRO A 444 5.49 27.86 -10.39
CA PRO A 444 6.88 28.28 -10.29
C PRO A 444 6.97 29.37 -9.22
N LEU A 445 7.81 29.15 -8.22
CA LEU A 445 8.18 30.21 -7.29
C LEU A 445 8.78 31.31 -8.16
N GLY A 446 7.98 32.34 -8.45
CA GLY A 446 8.43 33.53 -9.13
C GLY A 446 9.67 34.08 -8.43
N PRO A 447 10.53 34.83 -9.16
CA PRO A 447 11.75 35.37 -8.59
C PRO A 447 11.41 36.08 -7.27
N ARG A 448 12.01 35.59 -6.18
CA ARG A 448 12.00 36.32 -4.92
C ARG A 448 12.84 37.57 -5.16
N ASP A 449 12.17 38.64 -5.58
CA ASP A 449 12.68 39.99 -5.41
C ASP A 449 12.91 40.16 -3.91
N ARG A 450 14.17 40.13 -3.51
CA ARG A 450 14.57 40.56 -2.17
C ARG A 450 14.50 42.09 -2.16
N PRO A 451 13.92 42.72 -1.13
CA PRO A 451 14.20 44.12 -0.86
C PRO A 451 15.67 44.32 -0.44
#